data_AF-A0A835IST7-F1
#
_entry.id   AF-A0A835IST7-F1
#
_cell.length_a   1.000
_cell.length_b   1.000
_cell.length_c   1.000
_cell.angle_alpha   90.00
_cell.angle_beta   90.00
_cell.angle_gamma   90.00
#
_symmetry.space_group_name_H-M   'P 1'
#
loop_
_entity.id
_entity.type
_entity.pdbx_description
1 polymer ?
#
loop_
_entity_poly.entity_id
_entity_poly.type
_entity_poly.pdbx_seq_one_letter_code
_entity_poly.pdbx_strand_id
1 'polypeptide(L)'
;MGICAHVDLMRFEDGIAIVSLESSCVMHFTRVETEASSIEIGEKKESVLKTPILLTPGSLILMFGEARYLWKHEINRNAGFQMWGGQEIHQQKRTSVTLRRLCPSE
;
A
#
# COMPACT_ATOMS: atom_id res chain seq x y z
N MET A 1 -13.61 1.11 3.49
CA MET A 1 -12.91 2.22 2.81
C MET A 1 -11.47 1.82 2.62
N GLY A 2 -10.92 1.95 1.42
CA GLY A 2 -9.51 1.67 1.11
C GLY A 2 -8.84 2.87 0.43
N ILE A 3 -7.63 2.67 -0.08
CA ILE A 3 -6.86 3.68 -0.83
C ILE A 3 -6.35 3.03 -2.13
N CYS A 4 -6.43 3.74 -3.25
CA CYS A 4 -5.94 3.20 -4.53
C CYS A 4 -4.40 3.13 -4.54
N ALA A 5 -3.85 2.32 -5.43
CA ALA A 5 -2.41 2.26 -5.66
C ALA A 5 -1.82 3.63 -5.97
N HIS A 6 -0.86 4.06 -5.14
CA HIS A 6 -0.15 5.31 -5.32
C HIS A 6 1.21 5.27 -4.63
N VAL A 7 2.09 6.19 -5.03
CA VAL A 7 3.29 6.58 -4.29
C VAL A 7 2.96 7.89 -3.57
N ASP A 8 3.40 8.04 -2.33
CA ASP A 8 3.21 9.27 -1.56
C ASP A 8 3.85 10.47 -2.28
N LEU A 9 3.26 11.66 -2.11
CA LEU A 9 3.74 12.86 -2.79
C LEU A 9 5.23 13.13 -2.53
N MET A 10 5.94 13.58 -3.56
CA MET A 10 7.37 13.93 -3.49
C MET A 10 7.68 15.14 -2.59
N ARG A 11 6.65 15.84 -2.10
CA ARG A 11 6.78 16.91 -1.10
C ARG A 11 7.07 16.40 0.32
N PHE A 12 6.91 15.10 0.54
CA PHE A 12 7.32 14.45 1.77
C PHE A 12 8.75 13.93 1.61
N GLU A 13 9.50 13.88 2.70
CA GLU A 13 10.82 13.30 2.72
C GLU A 13 10.78 11.77 2.77
N ASP A 14 11.96 11.16 2.70
CA ASP A 14 12.09 9.74 2.96
C ASP A 14 11.68 9.37 4.39
N GLY A 15 11.16 8.16 4.56
CA GLY A 15 10.63 7.70 5.84
C GLY A 15 9.18 8.12 6.06
N ILE A 16 8.26 7.23 5.73
CA ILE A 16 6.84 7.34 6.03
C ILE A 16 6.51 6.30 7.10
N ALA A 17 5.89 6.74 8.19
CA ALA A 17 5.46 5.87 9.28
C ALA A 17 3.93 5.81 9.33
N ILE A 18 3.36 4.60 9.36
CA ILE A 18 1.91 4.39 9.47
C ILE A 18 1.61 3.49 10.65
N VAL A 19 0.88 4.02 11.64
CA VAL A 19 0.35 3.26 12.77
C VAL A 19 -1.08 2.82 12.43
N SER A 20 -1.37 1.54 12.61
CA SER A 20 -2.71 0.97 12.36
C SER A 20 -3.50 0.83 13.65
N LEU A 21 -4.76 1.25 13.65
CA LEU A 21 -5.66 1.25 14.81
C LEU A 21 -7.00 0.58 14.43
N GLU A 22 -7.73 0.13 15.46
CA GLU A 22 -9.08 -0.46 15.39
C GLU A 22 -9.15 -1.85 14.73
N SER A 23 -8.90 -1.98 13.43
CA SER A 23 -9.05 -3.26 12.71
C SER A 23 -7.92 -3.55 11.72
N SER A 24 -7.76 -4.83 11.38
CA SER A 24 -6.73 -5.31 10.47
C SER A 24 -7.06 -5.06 9.00
N CYS A 25 -6.04 -4.87 8.16
CA CYS A 25 -6.20 -4.85 6.71
C CYS A 25 -4.95 -5.40 5.99
N VAL A 26 -5.08 -5.67 4.69
CA VAL A 26 -3.95 -6.08 3.85
C VAL A 26 -3.55 -4.90 2.97
N MET A 27 -2.34 -4.38 3.17
CA MET A 27 -1.72 -3.41 2.28
C MET A 27 -0.98 -4.15 1.17
N HIS A 28 -1.19 -3.78 -0.09
CA HIS A 28 -0.52 -4.40 -1.22
C HIS A 28 0.51 -3.44 -1.82
N PHE A 29 1.71 -3.95 -2.03
CA PHE A 29 2.79 -3.24 -2.70
C PHE A 29 2.96 -3.76 -4.14
N THR A 30 3.05 -2.83 -5.08
CA THR A 30 3.27 -3.10 -6.50
C THR A 30 4.40 -2.22 -7.00
N ARG A 31 5.42 -2.80 -7.64
CA ARG A 31 6.53 -2.02 -8.20
C ARG A 31 6.06 -1.17 -9.39
N VAL A 32 6.51 0.08 -9.46
CA VAL A 32 6.10 1.05 -10.50
C VAL A 32 6.46 0.56 -11.91
N GLU A 33 7.62 -0.09 -12.07
CA GLU A 33 8.14 -0.57 -13.37
C GLU A 33 7.32 -1.71 -13.98
N THR A 34 6.70 -2.56 -13.15
CA THR A 34 5.93 -3.74 -13.60
C THR A 34 4.64 -3.36 -14.34
N GLU A 35 4.16 -2.12 -14.19
CA GLU A 35 3.00 -1.65 -14.95
C GLU A 35 3.36 -1.21 -16.38
N ALA A 36 4.58 -0.69 -16.61
CA ALA A 36 4.99 -0.18 -17.93
C ALA A 36 5.16 -1.31 -18.97
N SER A 37 5.61 -2.49 -18.54
CA SER A 37 5.77 -3.67 -19.39
C SER A 37 4.44 -4.36 -19.76
N SER A 38 3.33 -3.99 -19.13
CA SER A 38 2.01 -4.60 -19.37
C SER A 38 1.18 -3.92 -20.47
N ILE A 39 1.71 -2.86 -21.09
CA ILE A 39 0.98 -2.04 -22.08
C ILE A 39 1.14 -2.55 -23.53
N GLU A 40 2.12 -3.41 -23.85
CA GLU A 40 2.47 -3.66 -25.26
C GLU A 40 1.99 -4.97 -25.91
N ILE A 41 1.38 -5.93 -25.21
CA ILE A 41 0.93 -7.17 -25.89
C ILE A 41 -0.49 -7.54 -25.44
N GLY A 42 -1.42 -7.53 -26.39
CA GLY A 42 -2.85 -7.77 -26.23
C GLY A 42 -3.26 -9.20 -25.82
N GLU A 43 -2.45 -9.89 -25.02
CA GLU A 43 -2.73 -11.25 -24.56
C GLU A 43 -2.43 -11.41 -23.06
N LYS A 44 -3.49 -11.66 -22.28
CA LYS A 44 -3.51 -11.96 -20.82
C LYS A 44 -2.80 -10.92 -19.94
N LYS A 45 -3.59 -10.19 -19.14
CA LYS A 45 -3.10 -9.44 -17.96
C LYS A 45 -2.18 -10.36 -17.14
N GLU A 46 -0.88 -10.24 -17.36
CA GLU A 46 0.12 -10.86 -16.52
C GLU A 46 -0.18 -10.34 -15.11
N SER A 47 -0.43 -11.27 -14.19
CA SER A 47 -0.87 -10.91 -12.84
C SER A 47 0.24 -10.06 -12.23
N VAL A 48 0.02 -8.75 -12.18
CA VAL A 48 0.94 -7.81 -11.53
C VAL A 48 1.25 -8.38 -10.14
N LEU A 49 2.50 -8.73 -9.90
CA LEU A 49 2.93 -9.37 -8.67
C LEU A 49 2.75 -8.37 -7.53
N LYS A 50 1.72 -8.60 -6.71
CA LYS A 50 1.46 -7.82 -5.50
C LYS A 50 2.16 -8.48 -4.34
N THR A 51 2.88 -7.69 -3.56
CA THR A 51 3.44 -8.13 -2.27
C THR A 51 2.49 -7.69 -1.16
N PRO A 52 1.70 -8.59 -0.56
CA PRO A 52 0.78 -8.25 0.51
C PRO A 52 1.52 -8.10 1.84
N ILE A 53 1.06 -7.19 2.70
CA ILE A 53 1.48 -7.02 4.09
C ILE A 53 0.24 -6.90 4.97
N LEU A 54 0.12 -7.76 5.98
CA LEU A 54 -0.93 -7.64 7.00
C LEU A 54 -0.58 -6.53 7.99
N LEU A 55 -1.49 -5.57 8.13
CA LEU A 55 -1.43 -4.53 9.13
C LEU A 55 -2.47 -4.83 10.20
N THR A 56 -2.03 -5.14 11.42
CA THR A 56 -2.91 -5.42 12.57
C THR A 56 -3.06 -4.18 13.46
N PRO A 57 -4.09 -4.09 14.31
CA PRO A 57 -4.16 -3.04 15.33
C PRO A 57 -2.87 -3.00 16.17
N GLY A 58 -2.31 -1.81 16.36
CA GLY A 58 -1.04 -1.58 17.06
C GLY A 58 0.21 -1.76 16.21
N SER A 59 0.10 -2.21 14.95
CA SER A 59 1.28 -2.36 14.08
C SER A 59 1.79 -1.02 13.56
N LEU A 60 3.10 -0.94 13.35
CA LEU A 60 3.80 0.15 12.68
C LEU A 60 4.43 -0.37 11.39
N ILE A 61 4.18 0.29 10.26
CA ILE A 61 4.94 0.10 9.03
C ILE A 61 5.78 1.35 8.75
N LEU A 62 7.04 1.13 8.39
CA LEU A 62 7.99 2.15 7.96
C LEU A 62 8.32 1.92 6.49
N MET A 63 8.07 2.91 5.64
CA MET A 63 8.42 2.88 4.22
C MET A 63 9.54 3.89 3.96
N PHE A 64 10.69 3.40 3.51
CA PHE A 64 11.88 4.20 3.22
C PHE A 64 12.63 3.62 2.01
N GLY A 65 13.49 4.41 1.38
CA GLY A 65 14.24 3.99 0.20
C GLY A 65 13.31 3.45 -0.90
N GLU A 66 13.66 2.32 -1.52
CA GLU A 66 12.88 1.76 -2.63
C GLU A 66 11.39 1.61 -2.32
N ALA A 67 11.04 1.10 -1.13
CA ALA A 67 9.65 0.88 -0.73
C ALA A 67 8.80 2.16 -0.73
N ARG A 68 9.44 3.32 -0.52
CA ARG A 68 8.79 4.63 -0.62
C ARG A 68 8.63 5.06 -2.08
N TYR A 69 9.69 4.97 -2.87
CA TYR A 69 9.78 5.66 -4.17
C TYR A 69 9.38 4.80 -5.36
N LEU A 70 9.68 3.51 -5.31
CA LEU A 70 9.57 2.59 -6.45
C LEU A 70 8.39 1.63 -6.33
N TRP A 71 7.63 1.70 -5.22
CA TRP A 71 6.51 0.82 -4.95
C TRP A 71 5.25 1.62 -4.64
N LYS A 72 4.20 1.38 -5.42
CA LYS A 72 2.86 1.83 -5.08
C LYS A 72 2.33 0.99 -3.94
N HIS A 73 1.61 1.61 -3.02
CA HIS A 73 0.90 0.92 -1.95
C HIS A 73 -0.61 1.18 -2.05
N GLU A 74 -1.41 0.17 -1.72
CA GLU A 74 -2.87 0.26 -1.73
C GLU A 74 -3.51 -0.58 -0.63
N ILE A 75 -4.76 -0.25 -0.30
CA ILE A 75 -5.65 -1.07 0.53
C ILE A 75 -6.95 -1.24 -0.26
N ASN A 76 -7.44 -2.47 -0.39
CA ASN A 76 -8.61 -2.79 -1.20
C ASN A 76 -9.80 -1.86 -0.86
N ARG A 77 -10.33 -1.17 -1.87
CA ARG A 77 -11.45 -0.23 -1.73
C ARG A 77 -12.81 -0.91 -1.73
N ASN A 78 -12.89 -2.13 -2.28
CA ASN A 78 -14.12 -2.89 -2.41
C ASN A 78 -14.49 -3.47 -1.04
N ALA A 79 -15.74 -3.23 -0.61
CA ALA A 79 -16.27 -3.79 0.62
C ALA A 79 -16.25 -5.33 0.60
N GLY A 80 -16.16 -5.94 1.78
CA GLY A 80 -16.16 -7.39 1.95
C GLY A 80 -14.92 -7.86 2.72
N PHE A 81 -14.20 -8.82 2.16
CA PHE A 81 -13.02 -9.41 2.77
C PHE A 81 -11.76 -9.24 1.92
N GLN A 82 -10.61 -9.42 2.55
CA GLN A 82 -9.30 -9.51 1.91
C GLN A 82 -8.66 -10.84 2.30
N MET A 83 -7.92 -11.47 1.40
CA MET A 83 -7.22 -12.71 1.69
C MET A 83 -5.84 -12.44 2.28
N TRP A 84 -5.50 -13.12 3.37
CA TRP A 84 -4.15 -13.15 3.93
C TRP A 84 -3.78 -14.57 4.33
N GLY A 85 -2.78 -15.18 3.69
CA GLY A 85 -2.35 -16.54 4.02
C GLY A 85 -3.46 -17.60 3.93
N GLY A 86 -4.43 -17.41 3.03
CA GLY A 86 -5.61 -18.29 2.90
C GLY A 86 -6.75 -17.97 3.88
N GLN A 87 -6.59 -17.00 4.77
CA GLN A 87 -7.63 -16.55 5.70
C GLN A 87 -8.36 -15.30 5.19
N GLU A 88 -9.67 -15.26 5.38
CA GLU A 88 -10.49 -14.07 5.13
C GLU A 88 -10.35 -13.04 6.26
N ILE A 89 -9.99 -11.82 5.89
CA ILE A 89 -9.94 -10.65 6.75
C ILE A 89 -11.08 -9.72 6.36
N HIS A 90 -12.16 -9.74 7.15
CA HIS A 90 -13.31 -8.85 6.94
C HIS A 90 -12.91 -7.40 7.15
N GLN A 91 -13.26 -6.56 6.19
CA GLN A 91 -13.02 -5.12 6.29
C GLN A 91 -13.97 -4.49 7.31
N GLN A 92 -13.39 -3.81 8.29
CA GLN A 92 -14.12 -3.10 9.33
C GLN A 92 -13.69 -1.62 9.36
N LYS A 93 -14.25 -0.85 10.29
CA LYS A 93 -13.77 0.51 10.55
C LYS A 93 -12.30 0.43 10.97
N ARG A 94 -11.45 1.17 10.26
CA ARG A 94 -10.01 1.24 10.51
C ARG A 94 -9.61 2.71 10.55
N THR A 95 -8.76 3.02 11.51
CA THR A 95 -8.09 4.32 11.61
C THR A 95 -6.59 4.08 11.45
N SER A 96 -5.90 4.95 10.73
CA SER A 96 -4.43 4.96 10.73
C SER A 96 -3.89 6.36 10.91
N VAL A 97 -2.78 6.45 11.62
CA VAL A 97 -2.04 7.70 11.80
C VAL A 97 -0.80 7.62 10.92
N THR A 98 -0.74 8.46 9.90
CA THR A 98 0.39 8.54 8.96
C THR A 98 1.25 9.75 9.32
N LEU A 99 2.50 9.50 9.71
CA LEU A 99 3.51 10.51 10.05
C LEU A 99 4.49 10.66 8.89
N ARG A 100 4.70 11.91 8.48
CA ARG A 100 5.55 12.28 7.33
C ARG A 100 6.27 13.59 7.64
N ARG A 101 7.55 13.68 7.27
CA ARG A 101 8.30 14.95 7.28
C ARG A 101 8.08 15.66 5.95
N LEU A 102 7.79 16.95 5.98
CA LEU A 102 7.75 17.78 4.77
C LEU A 102 9.18 18.10 4.33
N CYS A 103 9.42 18.06 3.02
CA CYS A 103 10.68 18.56 2.47
C CYS A 103 10.86 20.03 2.87
N PRO A 104 12.10 20.50 3.15
CA PRO A 104 12.36 21.90 3.38
C PRO A 104 11.85 22.73 2.19
N SER A 105 11.20 23.86 2.47
CA SER A 105 10.97 24.87 1.44
C SER A 105 12.30 25.53 1.13
N GLU A 106 12.66 25.60 -0.15
CA GLU A 106 13.70 26.53 -0.63
C GLU A 106 13.31 27.99 -0.36
#